data_AF-A0ABD8B371-F1
#
_entry.id   AF-A0ABD8B371-F1
#
_cell.length_a   1.000
_cell.length_b   1.000
_cell.length_c   1.000
_cell.angle_alpha   90.00
_cell.angle_beta   90.00
_cell.angle_gamma   90.00
#
_symmetry.space_group_name_H-M   'P 1'
#
loop_
_entity.id
_entity.type
_entity.pdbx_description
1 polymer ?
#
loop_
_entity_poly.entity_id
_entity_poly.type
_entity_poly.pdbx_seq_one_letter_code
_entity_poly.pdbx_strand_id
1 'polypeptide(L)'
;MIEERIQEIERLKDLVTEAATYRKWGTDEEYKILRNKMIKTNKIKDLVPTFIKDCRTLDEIFNHFKITFPDGYKARRANIKEAFGKVLKYLESEEGSPLDEIIGERLSGDNIHEFVQDNWNKALVRRETDPEGAITIASTLIEQTIKFILDSENIEYKKTDDLPTLYKKTHTVLNLSPDGHIEETFKQILRGCTSIIQGLGGLRNNDGDAHGSDIKRALPQKTLKPGVRHAELSVNLAGTMANFLISTWTHRKLK
;
A
#
# COMPACT_ATOMS: atom_id res chain seq x y z
N MET A 1 -11.60 0.28 0.93
CA MET A 1 -11.22 1.73 0.97
C MET A 1 -11.20 2.21 2.42
N ILE A 2 -10.58 3.35 2.79
CA ILE A 2 -10.54 3.80 4.21
C ILE A 2 -11.96 3.94 4.78
N GLU A 3 -12.90 4.45 3.99
CA GLU A 3 -14.32 4.54 4.35
C GLU A 3 -14.94 3.19 4.70
N GLU A 4 -14.69 2.16 3.88
CA GLU A 4 -15.14 0.78 4.15
C GLU A 4 -14.56 0.25 5.46
N ARG A 5 -13.28 0.55 5.74
CA ARG A 5 -12.63 0.14 7.00
C ARG A 5 -13.21 0.89 8.21
N ILE A 6 -13.54 2.17 8.06
CA ILE A 6 -14.24 2.94 9.09
C ILE A 6 -15.62 2.32 9.35
N GLN A 7 -16.37 1.96 8.31
CA GLN A 7 -17.66 1.27 8.43
C GLN A 7 -17.54 -0.08 9.14
N GLU A 8 -16.52 -0.88 8.82
CA GLU A 8 -16.26 -2.15 9.50
C GLU A 8 -15.97 -1.98 11.00
N ILE A 9 -15.21 -0.95 11.36
CA ILE A 9 -14.85 -0.65 12.75
C ILE A 9 -16.03 -0.06 13.52
N GLU A 10 -16.84 0.79 12.87
CA GLU A 10 -18.12 1.26 13.39
C GLU A 10 -19.07 0.09 13.65
N ARG A 11 -19.20 -0.85 12.69
CA ARG A 11 -20.03 -2.05 12.87
C ARG A 11 -19.53 -2.93 14.02
N LEU A 12 -18.22 -3.12 14.14
CA LEU A 12 -17.63 -3.87 15.26
C LEU A 12 -17.89 -3.17 16.60
N LYS A 13 -17.78 -1.84 16.66
CA LYS A 13 -18.10 -1.03 17.84
C LYS A 13 -19.55 -1.25 18.28
N ASP A 14 -20.49 -1.27 17.33
CA ASP A 14 -21.90 -1.49 17.61
C ASP A 14 -22.16 -2.90 18.18
N LEU A 15 -21.62 -3.94 17.53
CA LEU A 15 -21.72 -5.33 18.03
C LEU A 15 -21.19 -5.48 19.46
N VAL A 16 -20.05 -4.86 19.76
CA VAL A 16 -19.44 -4.89 21.10
C VAL A 16 -20.27 -4.10 22.10
N THR A 17 -20.82 -2.95 21.69
CA THR A 17 -21.69 -2.11 22.53
C THR A 17 -22.99 -2.82 22.87
N GLU A 18 -23.61 -3.47 21.88
CA GLU A 18 -24.80 -4.28 22.06
C GLU A 18 -24.50 -5.44 23.01
N ALA A 19 -23.46 -6.24 22.75
CA ALA A 19 -23.09 -7.36 23.61
C ALA A 19 -22.72 -6.95 25.04
N ALA A 20 -22.11 -5.78 25.23
CA ALA A 20 -21.74 -5.28 26.55
C ALA A 20 -22.93 -4.73 27.36
N THR A 21 -24.04 -4.34 26.71
CA THR A 21 -25.16 -3.65 27.38
C THR A 21 -26.50 -4.35 27.32
N TYR A 22 -26.71 -5.24 26.35
CA TYR A 22 -27.88 -6.08 26.20
C TYR A 22 -27.44 -7.51 25.85
N ARG A 23 -28.35 -8.49 25.95
CA ARG A 23 -28.07 -9.84 25.42
C ARG A 23 -28.48 -9.93 23.94
N LYS A 24 -27.47 -10.10 23.09
CA LYS A 24 -27.41 -10.58 21.69
C LYS A 24 -28.40 -10.01 20.65
N TRP A 25 -27.89 -9.15 19.77
CA TRP A 25 -28.49 -8.78 18.47
C TRP A 25 -27.59 -9.13 17.27
N GLY A 26 -26.29 -9.39 17.49
CA GLY A 26 -25.35 -9.85 16.45
C GLY A 26 -24.90 -11.30 16.62
N THR A 27 -24.18 -11.80 15.61
CA THR A 27 -23.63 -13.17 15.62
C THR A 27 -22.16 -13.19 16.03
N ASP A 28 -21.74 -14.26 16.71
CA ASP A 28 -20.32 -14.51 16.99
C ASP A 28 -19.51 -14.65 15.70
N GLU A 29 -20.13 -15.08 14.61
CA GLU A 29 -19.48 -15.22 13.31
C GLU A 29 -19.12 -13.86 12.72
N GLU A 30 -20.08 -12.92 12.67
CA GLU A 30 -19.85 -11.54 12.23
C GLU A 30 -18.78 -10.86 13.10
N TYR A 31 -18.89 -11.01 14.43
CA TYR A 31 -17.90 -10.48 15.38
C TYR A 31 -16.50 -11.00 15.08
N LYS A 32 -16.33 -12.31 14.88
CA LYS A 32 -15.03 -12.94 14.60
C LYS A 32 -14.41 -12.42 13.29
N ILE A 33 -15.22 -12.24 12.25
CA ILE A 33 -14.77 -11.71 10.96
C ILE A 33 -14.21 -10.29 11.16
N LEU A 34 -15.01 -9.40 11.73
CA LEU A 34 -14.63 -7.98 11.92
C LEU A 34 -13.46 -7.83 12.91
N ARG A 35 -13.47 -8.59 14.01
CA ARG A 35 -12.35 -8.66 14.97
C ARG A 35 -11.05 -9.07 14.29
N ASN A 36 -11.07 -10.12 13.47
CA ASN A 36 -9.87 -10.59 12.79
C ASN A 36 -9.35 -9.60 11.75
N LYS A 37 -10.25 -8.91 11.03
CA LYS A 37 -9.88 -7.81 10.14
C LYS A 37 -9.18 -6.67 10.90
N MET A 38 -9.74 -6.25 12.04
CA MET A 38 -9.16 -5.21 12.89
C MET A 38 -7.78 -5.60 13.42
N ILE A 39 -7.63 -6.81 13.98
CA ILE A 39 -6.36 -7.28 14.57
C ILE A 39 -5.25 -7.44 13.53
N LYS A 40 -5.58 -7.90 12.31
CA LYS A 40 -4.61 -8.08 11.23
C LYS A 40 -4.18 -6.76 10.57
N THR A 41 -4.84 -5.65 10.90
CA THR A 41 -4.50 -4.35 10.32
C THR A 41 -3.25 -3.77 10.99
N ASN A 42 -2.10 -3.93 10.35
CA ASN A 42 -0.79 -3.51 10.88
C ASN A 42 -0.74 -2.02 11.26
N LYS A 43 -1.46 -1.16 10.52
CA LYS A 43 -1.52 0.29 10.78
C LYS A 43 -2.11 0.66 12.14
N ILE A 44 -3.06 -0.11 12.66
CA ILE A 44 -3.77 0.22 13.92
C ILE A 44 -3.47 -0.77 15.05
N LYS A 45 -2.52 -1.70 14.86
CA LYS A 45 -2.25 -2.81 15.80
C LYS A 45 -2.03 -2.36 17.25
N ASP A 46 -1.41 -1.20 17.43
CA ASP A 46 -1.07 -0.61 18.72
C ASP A 46 -2.25 0.16 19.34
N LEU A 47 -3.26 0.49 18.53
CA LEU A 47 -4.50 1.15 18.95
C LEU A 47 -5.65 0.16 19.17
N VAL A 48 -5.53 -1.10 18.73
CA VAL A 48 -6.57 -2.11 18.93
C VAL A 48 -6.81 -2.31 20.44
N PRO A 49 -8.05 -2.16 20.94
CA PRO A 49 -8.36 -2.31 22.36
C PRO A 49 -8.04 -3.72 22.88
N THR A 50 -7.55 -3.81 24.12
CA THR A 50 -7.15 -5.10 24.73
C THR A 50 -8.32 -6.09 24.79
N PHE A 51 -9.52 -5.64 25.14
CA PHE A 51 -10.70 -6.51 25.16
C PHE A 51 -11.06 -7.08 23.78
N ILE A 52 -10.69 -6.43 22.67
CA ILE A 52 -10.82 -6.98 21.32
C ILE A 52 -9.75 -8.06 21.06
N LYS A 53 -8.53 -7.87 21.58
CA LYS A 53 -7.45 -8.86 21.46
C LYS A 53 -7.75 -10.11 22.29
N ASP A 54 -8.34 -9.95 23.47
CA ASP A 54 -8.49 -11.03 24.44
C ASP A 54 -9.80 -11.81 24.27
N CYS A 55 -10.91 -11.12 23.99
CA CYS A 55 -12.22 -11.76 23.85
C CYS A 55 -12.41 -12.30 22.42
N ARG A 56 -12.81 -13.56 22.28
CA ARG A 56 -13.05 -14.26 21.00
C ARG A 56 -14.52 -14.41 20.64
N THR A 57 -15.42 -14.13 21.58
CA THR A 57 -16.87 -14.24 21.43
C THR A 57 -17.58 -13.05 22.06
N LEU A 58 -18.84 -12.80 21.65
CA LEU A 58 -19.67 -11.75 22.25
C LEU A 58 -20.00 -12.05 23.72
N ASP A 59 -20.06 -13.33 24.10
CA ASP A 59 -20.27 -13.74 25.50
C ASP A 59 -19.04 -13.42 26.37
N GLU A 60 -17.82 -13.58 25.84
CA GLU A 60 -16.59 -13.14 26.52
C GLU A 60 -16.56 -11.62 26.69
N ILE A 61 -16.98 -10.86 25.67
CA ILE A 61 -17.14 -9.39 25.76
C ILE A 61 -18.10 -9.02 26.89
N PHE A 62 -19.28 -9.64 26.94
CA PHE A 62 -20.26 -9.38 28.01
C PHE A 62 -19.66 -9.65 29.39
N ASN A 63 -18.99 -10.79 29.56
CA ASN A 63 -18.38 -11.17 30.83
C ASN A 63 -17.24 -10.23 31.22
N HIS A 64 -16.38 -9.85 30.27
CA HIS A 64 -15.32 -8.87 30.48
C HIS A 64 -15.89 -7.56 31.02
N PHE A 65 -16.84 -6.95 30.31
CA PHE A 65 -17.42 -5.67 30.72
C PHE A 65 -18.28 -5.77 32.00
N LYS A 66 -18.83 -6.96 32.30
CA LYS A 66 -19.51 -7.22 33.57
C LYS A 66 -18.57 -7.19 34.76
N ILE A 67 -17.36 -7.71 34.60
CA ILE A 67 -16.33 -7.73 35.63
C ILE A 67 -15.66 -6.36 35.76
N THR A 68 -15.24 -5.77 34.63
CA THR A 68 -14.48 -4.52 34.60
C THR A 68 -15.33 -3.30 34.95
N PHE A 69 -16.62 -3.31 34.61
CA PHE A 69 -17.55 -2.20 34.85
C PHE A 69 -18.84 -2.71 35.51
N PRO A 70 -18.79 -3.00 36.83
CA PRO A 70 -19.95 -3.43 37.59
C PRO A 70 -21.00 -2.33 37.74
N ASP A 71 -20.58 -1.06 37.66
CA ASP A 71 -21.39 0.15 37.89
C ASP A 71 -22.45 0.43 36.80
N GLY A 72 -22.57 -0.46 35.82
CA GLY A 72 -23.69 -0.50 34.88
C GLY A 72 -23.35 -0.08 33.44
N TYR A 73 -24.37 -0.11 32.59
CA TYR A 73 -24.22 -0.01 31.13
C TYR A 73 -23.68 1.34 30.65
N LYS A 74 -23.86 2.42 31.42
CA LYS A 74 -23.34 3.74 31.08
C LYS A 74 -21.81 3.76 31.02
N ALA A 75 -21.14 3.15 32.02
CA ALA A 75 -19.68 3.08 32.08
C ALA A 75 -19.11 2.21 30.95
N ARG A 76 -19.77 1.08 30.65
CA ARG A 76 -19.41 0.19 29.52
C ARG A 76 -19.44 0.94 28.19
N ARG A 77 -20.53 1.65 27.90
CA ARG A 77 -20.67 2.45 26.66
C ARG A 77 -19.61 3.53 26.56
N ALA A 78 -19.31 4.22 27.66
CA ALA A 78 -18.29 5.26 27.69
C ALA A 78 -16.90 4.69 27.36
N ASN A 79 -16.54 3.56 27.98
CA ASN A 79 -15.25 2.89 27.73
C ASN A 79 -15.14 2.41 26.27
N ILE A 80 -16.18 1.76 25.74
CA ILE A 80 -16.20 1.29 24.35
C ILE A 80 -16.09 2.47 23.38
N LYS A 81 -16.86 3.54 23.60
CA LYS A 81 -16.80 4.76 22.79
C LYS A 81 -15.41 5.38 22.80
N GLU A 82 -14.77 5.47 23.96
CA GLU A 82 -13.42 6.02 24.06
C GLU A 82 -12.40 5.13 23.33
N ALA A 83 -12.46 3.82 23.54
CA ALA A 83 -11.53 2.86 22.96
C ALA A 83 -11.60 2.83 21.43
N PHE A 84 -12.81 2.71 20.87
CA PHE A 84 -13.00 2.75 19.42
C PHE A 84 -12.77 4.15 18.85
N GLY A 85 -13.09 5.20 19.60
CA GLY A 85 -12.84 6.59 19.19
C GLY A 85 -11.37 6.90 18.95
N LYS A 86 -10.43 6.25 19.67
CA LYS A 86 -8.99 6.38 19.40
C LYS A 86 -8.60 5.81 18.03
N VAL A 87 -9.17 4.66 17.68
CA VAL A 87 -8.91 3.99 16.40
C VAL A 87 -9.55 4.78 15.25
N LEU A 88 -10.81 5.18 15.40
CA LEU A 88 -11.55 5.93 14.38
C LEU A 88 -10.89 7.27 14.11
N LYS A 89 -10.57 8.04 15.16
CA LYS A 89 -9.84 9.31 14.99
C LYS A 89 -8.50 9.13 14.28
N TYR A 90 -7.77 8.04 14.57
CA TYR A 90 -6.53 7.76 13.86
C TYR A 90 -6.78 7.52 12.38
N LEU A 91 -7.78 6.72 12.02
CA LEU A 91 -8.14 6.45 10.63
C LEU A 91 -8.71 7.68 9.90
N GLU A 92 -9.46 8.52 10.61
CA GLU A 92 -9.97 9.80 10.11
C GLU A 92 -8.84 10.84 9.96
N SER A 93 -7.79 10.74 10.77
CA SER A 93 -6.60 11.60 10.71
C SER A 93 -5.51 11.10 9.77
N GLU A 94 -5.60 9.85 9.30
CA GLU A 94 -4.80 9.40 8.17
C GLU A 94 -5.31 10.16 6.95
N GLU A 95 -4.66 11.30 6.66
CA GLU A 95 -4.62 11.87 5.33
C GLU A 95 -3.93 10.85 4.41
N GLY A 96 -4.66 9.82 3.99
CA GLY A 96 -4.31 9.08 2.79
C GLY A 96 -4.28 10.08 1.65
N SER A 97 -3.22 10.09 0.85
CA SER A 97 -3.22 10.91 -0.35
C SER A 97 -4.37 10.41 -1.24
N PRO A 98 -5.23 11.28 -1.81
CA PRO A 98 -6.23 10.85 -2.79
C PRO A 98 -5.62 10.08 -3.96
N LEU A 99 -4.33 10.33 -4.25
CA LEU A 99 -3.56 9.57 -5.24
C LEU A 99 -3.34 8.11 -4.81
N ASP A 100 -3.15 7.85 -3.51
CA ASP A 100 -2.97 6.51 -2.96
C ASP A 100 -4.20 5.64 -3.23
N GLU A 101 -5.39 6.23 -3.06
CA GLU A 101 -6.68 5.59 -3.31
C GLU A 101 -6.91 5.36 -4.80
N ILE A 102 -6.76 6.40 -5.64
CA ILE A 102 -6.98 6.30 -7.09
C ILE A 102 -6.03 5.28 -7.73
N ILE A 103 -4.75 5.31 -7.39
CA ILE A 103 -3.78 4.34 -7.91
C ILE A 103 -4.09 2.96 -7.36
N GLY A 104 -4.37 2.84 -6.06
CA GLY A 104 -4.71 1.57 -5.42
C GLY A 104 -5.90 0.87 -6.07
N GLU A 105 -6.98 1.61 -6.35
CA GLU A 105 -8.17 1.08 -7.04
C GLU A 105 -7.84 0.57 -8.44
N ARG A 106 -7.12 1.37 -9.24
CA ARG A 106 -6.76 1.00 -10.62
C ARG A 106 -5.85 -0.22 -10.68
N LEU A 107 -4.98 -0.38 -9.69
CA LEU A 107 -4.11 -1.54 -9.55
C LEU A 107 -4.84 -2.78 -8.98
N SER A 108 -6.06 -2.62 -8.45
CA SER A 108 -6.85 -3.71 -7.85
C SER A 108 -7.92 -4.33 -8.77
N GLY A 109 -8.00 -3.89 -10.04
CA GLY A 109 -8.97 -4.39 -11.02
C GLY A 109 -8.82 -5.90 -11.33
N ASP A 110 -9.94 -6.53 -11.69
CA ASP A 110 -10.07 -7.98 -11.83
C ASP A 110 -9.03 -8.62 -12.79
N ASN A 111 -8.41 -9.70 -12.31
CA ASN A 111 -7.61 -10.74 -12.99
C ASN A 111 -6.09 -10.59 -13.18
N ILE A 112 -5.41 -9.52 -12.77
CA ILE A 112 -4.03 -9.31 -13.29
C ILE A 112 -2.96 -8.93 -12.23
N HIS A 113 -3.33 -8.44 -11.03
CA HIS A 113 -2.39 -7.55 -10.33
C HIS A 113 -2.17 -7.78 -8.83
N GLU A 114 -2.26 -9.01 -8.33
CA GLU A 114 -2.01 -9.27 -6.90
C GLU A 114 -0.59 -8.81 -6.46
N PHE A 115 0.45 -9.09 -7.26
CA PHE A 115 1.82 -8.68 -6.93
C PHE A 115 2.05 -7.16 -7.02
N VAL A 116 1.37 -6.50 -7.96
CA VAL A 116 1.45 -5.04 -8.16
C VAL A 116 0.79 -4.33 -6.98
N GLN A 117 -0.40 -4.79 -6.59
CA GLN A 117 -1.13 -4.26 -5.44
C GLN A 117 -0.39 -4.53 -4.13
N ASP A 118 0.21 -5.71 -3.96
CA ASP A 118 1.00 -6.05 -2.76
C ASP A 118 2.23 -5.15 -2.62
N ASN A 119 3.00 -4.95 -3.70
CA ASN A 119 4.13 -4.02 -3.67
C ASN A 119 3.70 -2.57 -3.45
N TRP A 120 2.59 -2.14 -4.07
CA TRP A 120 2.03 -0.80 -3.84
C TRP A 120 1.71 -0.59 -2.35
N ASN A 121 0.96 -1.50 -1.75
CA ASN A 121 0.60 -1.43 -0.33
C ASN A 121 1.83 -1.46 0.58
N LYS A 122 2.82 -2.31 0.28
CA LYS A 122 4.06 -2.37 1.05
C LYS A 122 4.86 -1.06 0.95
N ALA A 123 4.90 -0.44 -0.23
CA ALA A 123 5.57 0.85 -0.43
C ALA A 123 4.89 1.96 0.39
N LEU A 124 3.55 2.03 0.37
CA LEU A 124 2.78 3.00 1.14
C LEU A 124 3.01 2.88 2.65
N VAL A 125 3.03 1.65 3.18
CA VAL A 125 3.26 1.42 4.63
C VAL A 125 4.65 1.89 5.08
N ARG A 126 5.66 1.78 4.20
CA ARG A 126 7.05 2.13 4.52
C ARG A 126 7.38 3.59 4.25
N ARG A 127 6.59 4.32 3.45
CA ARG A 127 6.87 5.70 3.01
C ARG A 127 7.30 6.64 4.16
N GLU A 128 6.62 6.55 5.29
CA GLU A 128 6.86 7.40 6.47
C GLU A 128 7.95 6.84 7.41
N THR A 129 8.01 5.51 7.55
CA THR A 129 8.77 4.84 8.63
C THR A 129 10.09 4.24 8.16
N ASP A 130 10.20 3.93 6.87
CA ASP A 130 11.35 3.33 6.19
C ASP A 130 11.44 3.85 4.74
N PRO A 131 11.86 5.12 4.53
CA PRO A 131 11.92 5.74 3.20
C PRO A 131 12.82 4.99 2.20
N GLU A 132 13.96 4.46 2.65
CA GLU A 132 14.89 3.67 1.82
C GLU A 132 14.22 2.37 1.34
N GLY A 133 13.54 1.66 2.26
CA GLY A 133 12.74 0.49 1.91
C GLY A 133 11.57 0.81 0.99
N ALA A 134 10.90 1.95 1.17
CA ALA A 134 9.82 2.38 0.29
C ALA A 134 10.32 2.65 -1.15
N ILE A 135 11.48 3.28 -1.31
CA ILE A 135 12.11 3.51 -2.63
C ILE A 135 12.48 2.18 -3.30
N THR A 136 13.05 1.24 -2.53
CA THR A 136 13.39 -0.09 -3.03
C THR A 136 12.15 -0.83 -3.55
N ILE A 137 11.03 -0.74 -2.83
CA ILE A 137 9.77 -1.35 -3.25
C ILE A 137 9.18 -0.62 -4.45
N ALA A 138 9.30 0.70 -4.54
CA ALA A 138 8.87 1.47 -5.71
C ALA A 138 9.58 1.01 -7.00
N SER A 139 10.90 0.80 -6.96
CA SER A 139 11.64 0.25 -8.10
C SER A 139 11.25 -1.19 -8.41
N THR A 140 11.01 -2.00 -7.37
CA THR A 140 10.54 -3.40 -7.53
C THR A 140 9.17 -3.45 -8.18
N LEU A 141 8.25 -2.56 -7.79
CA LEU A 141 6.90 -2.43 -8.35
C LEU A 141 6.95 -2.19 -9.86
N ILE A 142 7.75 -1.22 -10.31
CA ILE A 142 7.89 -0.93 -11.76
C ILE A 142 8.54 -2.11 -12.47
N GLU A 143 9.63 -2.67 -11.91
CA GLU A 143 10.34 -3.78 -12.55
C GLU A 143 9.43 -4.99 -12.75
N GLN A 144 8.68 -5.38 -11.72
CA GLN A 144 7.76 -6.50 -11.82
C GLN A 144 6.61 -6.20 -12.78
N THR A 145 6.10 -4.96 -12.80
CA THR A 145 5.07 -4.54 -13.77
C THR A 145 5.59 -4.66 -15.21
N ILE A 146 6.82 -4.20 -15.47
CA ILE A 146 7.47 -4.30 -16.77
C ILE A 146 7.67 -5.76 -17.18
N LYS A 147 8.23 -6.59 -16.28
CA LYS A 147 8.46 -8.02 -16.53
C LYS A 147 7.15 -8.75 -16.82
N PHE A 148 6.12 -8.49 -16.04
CA PHE A 148 4.78 -9.04 -16.27
C PHE A 148 4.26 -8.74 -17.69
N ILE A 149 4.41 -7.50 -18.18
CA ILE A 149 3.99 -7.14 -19.54
C ILE A 149 4.84 -7.89 -20.57
N LEU A 150 6.16 -7.95 -20.39
CA LEU A 150 7.05 -8.66 -21.31
C LEU A 150 6.73 -10.17 -21.37
N ASP A 151 6.53 -10.79 -20.21
CA ASP A 151 6.16 -12.21 -20.09
C ASP A 151 4.79 -12.47 -20.76
N SER A 152 3.81 -11.58 -20.55
CA SER A 152 2.48 -11.68 -21.17
C SER A 152 2.48 -11.52 -22.70
N GLU A 153 3.51 -10.86 -23.24
CA GLU A 153 3.72 -10.66 -24.67
C GLU A 153 4.75 -11.64 -25.26
N ASN A 154 5.24 -12.60 -24.46
CA ASN A 154 6.27 -13.58 -24.82
C ASN A 154 7.57 -12.93 -25.35
N ILE A 155 8.00 -11.84 -24.71
CA ILE A 155 9.23 -11.12 -25.07
C ILE A 155 10.36 -11.51 -24.11
N GLU A 156 11.41 -12.12 -24.67
CA GLU A 156 12.56 -12.54 -23.87
C GLU A 156 13.36 -11.34 -23.32
N TYR A 157 13.78 -11.46 -22.06
CA TYR A 157 14.74 -10.57 -21.40
C TYR A 157 15.74 -11.36 -20.58
N LYS A 158 16.93 -10.80 -20.37
CA LYS A 158 17.96 -11.45 -19.55
C LYS A 158 17.74 -11.09 -18.09
N LYS A 159 18.14 -12.00 -17.18
CA LYS A 159 18.16 -11.71 -15.74
C LYS A 159 19.08 -10.54 -15.37
N THR A 160 20.06 -10.24 -16.22
CA THR A 160 21.01 -9.13 -16.05
C THR A 160 20.55 -7.83 -16.69
N ASP A 161 19.40 -7.82 -17.39
CA ASP A 161 18.88 -6.60 -18.00
C ASP A 161 18.45 -5.64 -16.89
N ASP A 162 18.95 -4.41 -16.95
CA ASP A 162 18.59 -3.36 -16.00
C ASP A 162 17.22 -2.77 -16.31
N LEU A 163 16.68 -1.99 -15.37
CA LEU A 163 15.34 -1.40 -15.49
C LEU A 163 15.18 -0.54 -16.76
N PRO A 164 16.14 0.31 -17.16
CA PRO A 164 16.10 1.02 -18.44
C PRO A 164 16.01 0.10 -19.66
N THR A 165 16.80 -0.99 -19.69
CA THR A 165 16.79 -1.96 -20.79
C THR A 165 15.46 -2.68 -20.89
N LEU A 166 14.92 -3.14 -19.76
CA LEU A 166 13.61 -3.77 -19.69
C LEU A 166 12.52 -2.82 -20.17
N TYR A 167 12.52 -1.57 -19.70
CA TYR A 167 11.54 -0.57 -20.11
C TYR A 167 11.59 -0.28 -21.60
N LYS A 168 12.78 -0.19 -22.20
CA LYS A 168 12.92 0.02 -23.64
C LYS A 168 12.22 -1.08 -24.45
N LYS A 169 12.31 -2.34 -24.02
CA LYS A 169 11.59 -3.46 -24.64
C LYS A 169 10.07 -3.27 -24.50
N THR A 170 9.59 -2.99 -23.29
CA THR A 170 8.16 -2.78 -23.01
C THR A 170 7.58 -1.63 -23.83
N HIS A 171 8.34 -0.54 -23.96
CA HIS A 171 7.97 0.64 -24.72
C HIS A 171 7.74 0.33 -26.21
N THR A 172 8.59 -0.53 -26.80
CA THR A 172 8.40 -1.02 -28.17
C THR A 172 7.14 -1.88 -28.29
N VAL A 173 6.94 -2.81 -27.36
CA VAL A 173 5.82 -3.76 -27.36
C VAL A 173 4.47 -3.05 -27.23
N LEU A 174 4.40 -2.04 -26.37
CA LEU A 174 3.19 -1.24 -26.17
C LEU A 174 2.95 -0.19 -27.27
N ASN A 175 3.84 -0.10 -28.27
CA ASN A 175 3.85 0.94 -29.29
C ASN A 175 3.82 2.35 -28.70
N LEU A 176 4.65 2.56 -27.67
CA LEU A 176 4.83 3.85 -27.03
C LEU A 176 6.04 4.59 -27.59
N SER A 177 6.82 3.98 -28.51
CA SER A 177 8.03 4.60 -29.10
C SER A 177 7.77 6.05 -29.53
N PRO A 178 8.61 7.04 -29.13
CA PRO A 178 8.32 8.44 -29.43
C PRO A 178 8.34 8.66 -30.94
N ASP A 179 9.10 7.83 -31.67
CA ASP A 179 9.21 7.88 -33.13
C ASP A 179 7.91 7.45 -33.85
N GLY A 180 7.00 6.76 -33.15
CA GLY A 180 5.71 6.30 -33.67
C GLY A 180 4.55 7.27 -33.47
N HIS A 181 4.76 8.39 -32.77
CA HIS A 181 3.72 9.39 -32.49
C HIS A 181 3.94 10.66 -33.34
N ILE A 182 2.86 11.31 -33.77
CA ILE A 182 2.95 12.51 -34.63
C ILE A 182 3.08 13.78 -33.78
N GLU A 183 2.51 13.78 -32.57
CA GLU A 183 2.47 14.96 -31.69
C GLU A 183 3.72 15.09 -30.83
N GLU A 184 4.48 16.19 -31.01
CA GLU A 184 5.73 16.44 -30.26
C GLU A 184 5.50 16.52 -28.75
N THR A 185 4.34 17.03 -28.31
CA THR A 185 3.97 17.11 -26.89
C THR A 185 3.93 15.73 -26.22
N PHE A 186 3.35 14.73 -26.87
CA PHE A 186 3.32 13.36 -26.34
C PHE A 186 4.72 12.73 -26.32
N LYS A 187 5.55 13.00 -27.34
CA LYS A 187 6.95 12.55 -27.34
C LYS A 187 7.73 13.08 -26.15
N GLN A 188 7.53 14.35 -25.81
CA GLN A 188 8.19 14.97 -24.66
C GLN A 188 7.81 14.28 -23.35
N ILE A 189 6.51 13.98 -23.17
CA ILE A 189 6.02 13.24 -21.98
C ILE A 189 6.66 11.86 -21.90
N LEU A 190 6.68 11.11 -23.00
CA LEU A 190 7.25 9.74 -23.05
C LEU A 190 8.78 9.73 -22.83
N ARG A 191 9.50 10.74 -23.34
CA ARG A 191 10.91 10.96 -23.00
C ARG A 191 11.07 11.21 -21.49
N GLY A 192 10.18 12.00 -20.89
CA GLY A 192 10.14 12.22 -19.43
C GLY A 192 9.93 10.92 -18.64
N CYS A 193 8.98 10.08 -19.07
CA CYS A 193 8.75 8.76 -18.48
C CYS A 193 10.02 7.87 -18.52
N THR A 194 10.75 7.91 -19.64
CA THR A 194 12.03 7.19 -19.77
C THR A 194 13.05 7.69 -18.74
N SER A 195 13.18 9.00 -18.57
CA SER A 195 14.08 9.59 -17.57
C SER A 195 13.68 9.25 -16.14
N ILE A 196 12.38 9.21 -15.83
CA ILE A 196 11.87 8.81 -14.50
C ILE A 196 12.27 7.37 -14.20
N ILE A 197 12.07 6.44 -15.14
CA ILE A 197 12.43 5.04 -14.95
C ILE A 197 13.94 4.85 -14.79
N GLN A 198 14.74 5.58 -15.56
CA GLN A 198 16.20 5.60 -15.38
C GLN A 198 16.59 6.08 -13.99
N GLY A 199 15.97 7.16 -13.50
CA GLY A 199 16.18 7.67 -12.15
C GLY A 199 15.83 6.64 -11.06
N LEU A 200 14.65 6.01 -11.16
CA LEU A 200 14.19 5.00 -10.20
C LEU A 200 15.06 3.72 -10.23
N GLY A 201 15.57 3.33 -11.40
CA GLY A 201 16.53 2.25 -11.53
C GLY A 201 17.89 2.59 -10.90
N GLY A 202 18.33 3.84 -11.01
CA GLY A 202 19.57 4.34 -10.43
C GLY A 202 19.55 4.43 -8.91
N LEU A 203 18.41 4.80 -8.30
CA LEU A 203 18.26 4.85 -6.84
C LEU A 203 18.51 3.48 -6.20
N ARG A 204 18.04 2.40 -6.81
CA ARG A 204 18.31 1.03 -6.34
C ARG A 204 19.79 0.68 -6.32
N ASN A 205 20.54 1.15 -7.32
CA ASN A 205 21.96 0.80 -7.44
C ASN A 205 22.83 1.59 -6.45
N ASN A 206 22.39 2.78 -6.03
CA ASN A 206 23.10 3.58 -5.03
C ASN A 206 22.75 3.19 -3.59
N ASP A 207 21.50 2.78 -3.33
CA ASP A 207 21.04 2.38 -1.99
C ASP A 207 21.22 0.86 -1.74
N GLY A 208 21.38 0.07 -2.81
CA GLY A 208 21.58 -1.38 -2.78
C GLY A 208 23.03 -1.85 -2.90
N ASP A 209 24.01 -0.92 -2.94
CA ASP A 209 25.42 -1.26 -3.07
C ASP A 209 26.00 -1.74 -1.73
N ALA A 210 25.58 -2.96 -1.38
CA ALA A 210 26.31 -3.91 -0.57
C ALA A 210 27.50 -4.50 -1.36
N HIS A 211 28.29 -3.63 -2.00
CA HIS A 211 29.68 -3.92 -2.30
C HIS A 211 30.52 -3.14 -1.33
N GLY A 212 31.39 -3.88 -0.63
CA GLY A 212 32.07 -3.46 0.58
C GLY A 212 32.63 -2.05 0.45
N SER A 213 32.66 -1.37 1.60
CA SER A 213 33.52 -0.24 1.85
C SER A 213 34.90 -0.45 1.22
N ASP A 214 35.06 -0.06 -0.05
CA ASP A 214 36.36 0.10 -0.64
C ASP A 214 36.91 1.34 0.03
N ILE A 215 37.78 1.05 1.00
CA ILE A 215 38.63 1.94 1.77
C ILE A 215 39.47 2.74 0.77
N LYS A 216 38.88 3.73 0.10
CA LYS A 216 39.57 4.64 -0.84
C LYS A 216 38.76 5.88 -1.27
N ARG A 217 37.72 6.28 -0.53
CA ARG A 217 37.17 7.65 -0.60
C ARG A 217 36.94 8.20 0.80
N ALA A 218 38.04 8.54 1.47
CA ALA A 218 38.07 9.37 2.67
C ALA A 218 37.79 10.85 2.33
N LEU A 219 36.66 11.10 1.66
CA LEU A 219 36.03 12.42 1.56
C LEU A 219 34.57 12.21 1.94
N PRO A 220 33.98 13.03 2.82
CA PRO A 220 32.60 12.86 3.24
C PRO A 220 31.67 13.28 2.10
N GLN A 221 31.51 12.41 1.10
CA GLN A 221 30.36 12.48 0.22
C GLN A 221 29.17 12.09 1.08
N LYS A 222 28.49 13.12 1.60
CA LYS A 222 27.23 13.05 2.31
C LYS A 222 26.22 12.40 1.36
N THR A 223 26.17 11.07 1.32
CA THR A 223 25.05 10.32 0.74
C THR A 223 23.82 10.77 1.52
N LEU A 224 23.06 11.69 0.94
CA LEU A 224 21.87 12.24 1.57
C LEU A 224 20.91 11.06 1.74
N LYS A 225 20.73 10.58 2.98
CA LYS A 225 19.74 9.55 3.25
C LYS A 225 18.37 10.02 2.72
N PRO A 226 17.67 9.22 1.93
CA PRO A 226 16.35 9.59 1.44
C PRO A 226 15.41 9.88 2.62
N GLY A 227 14.95 11.12 2.73
CA GLY A 227 13.83 11.47 3.62
C GLY A 227 12.46 11.10 3.02
N VAL A 228 11.42 11.14 3.86
CA VAL A 228 10.01 10.82 3.52
C VAL A 228 9.56 11.40 2.17
N ARG A 229 9.81 12.70 1.92
CA ARG A 229 9.43 13.36 0.65
C ARG A 229 10.01 12.71 -0.61
N HIS A 230 11.20 12.09 -0.53
CA HIS A 230 11.81 11.41 -1.68
C HIS A 230 11.21 10.03 -1.88
N ALA A 231 10.88 9.33 -0.79
CA ALA A 231 10.12 8.10 -0.84
C ALA A 231 8.73 8.34 -1.43
N GLU A 232 8.05 9.39 -0.98
CA GLU A 232 6.75 9.80 -1.53
C GLU A 232 6.80 10.06 -3.03
N LEU A 233 7.74 10.88 -3.49
CA LEU A 233 7.92 11.12 -4.91
C LEU A 233 8.18 9.81 -5.68
N SER A 234 9.09 8.97 -5.18
CA SER A 234 9.47 7.72 -5.85
C SER A 234 8.32 6.73 -5.93
N VAL A 235 7.57 6.56 -4.84
CA VAL A 235 6.39 5.70 -4.77
C VAL A 235 5.32 6.23 -5.72
N ASN A 236 5.00 7.52 -5.68
CA ASN A 236 3.95 8.10 -6.53
C ASN A 236 4.30 8.02 -8.02
N LEU A 237 5.56 8.28 -8.39
CA LEU A 237 6.04 8.09 -9.76
C LEU A 237 5.94 6.62 -10.18
N ALA A 238 6.33 5.68 -9.32
CA ALA A 238 6.24 4.26 -9.61
C ALA A 238 4.81 3.76 -9.77
N GLY A 239 3.91 4.14 -8.86
CA GLY A 239 2.49 3.80 -8.95
C GLY A 239 1.85 4.36 -10.21
N THR A 240 2.14 5.62 -10.54
CA THR A 240 1.63 6.27 -11.76
C THR A 240 2.12 5.57 -13.02
N MET A 241 3.42 5.26 -13.10
CA MET A 241 4.02 4.55 -14.23
C MET A 241 3.46 3.13 -14.37
N ALA A 242 3.36 2.38 -13.27
CA ALA A 242 2.81 1.04 -13.27
C ALA A 242 1.36 1.04 -13.77
N ASN A 243 0.52 1.93 -13.22
CA ASN A 243 -0.86 2.10 -13.63
C ASN A 243 -0.99 2.46 -15.12
N PHE A 244 -0.19 3.41 -15.62
CA PHE A 244 -0.20 3.80 -17.03
C PHE A 244 0.17 2.65 -17.97
N LEU A 245 1.23 1.89 -17.65
CA LEU A 245 1.69 0.76 -18.47
C LEU A 245 0.65 -0.37 -18.51
N ILE A 246 0.10 -0.72 -17.34
CA ILE A 246 -0.96 -1.72 -17.22
C ILE A 246 -2.21 -1.28 -17.97
N SER A 247 -2.65 -0.04 -17.80
CA SER A 247 -3.85 0.48 -18.47
C SER A 247 -3.68 0.46 -19.98
N THR A 248 -2.49 0.83 -20.48
CA THR A 248 -2.16 0.79 -21.90
C THR A 248 -2.15 -0.63 -22.43
N TRP A 249 -1.52 -1.56 -21.71
CA TRP A 249 -1.48 -2.98 -22.08
C TRP A 249 -2.88 -3.61 -22.12
N THR A 250 -3.68 -3.38 -21.07
CA THR A 250 -5.06 -3.88 -20.96
C THR A 250 -5.93 -3.32 -22.09
N HIS A 251 -5.86 -2.02 -22.34
CA HIS A 251 -6.60 -1.39 -23.44
C HIS A 251 -6.26 -2.00 -24.81
N ARG A 252 -5.01 -2.45 -25.01
CA ARG A 252 -4.58 -3.12 -26.23
C ARG A 252 -5.08 -4.57 -26.32
N LYS A 253 -5.20 -5.28 -25.20
CA LYS A 253 -5.75 -6.65 -25.16
C LYS A 253 -7.27 -6.71 -25.38
N LEU A 254 -7.97 -5.64 -25.03
CA LEU A 254 -9.42 -5.51 -25.21
C LEU A 254 -9.82 -5.04 -26.62
N LYS A 255 -8.85 -4.75 -27.50
CA LYS A 255 -9.07 -4.49 -28.93
C LYS A 255 -8.85 -5.76 -29.73
#